data_AF-A0A843HRV7-F1
#
_entry.id   AF-A0A843HRV7-F1
#
_cell.length_a   1.000
_cell.length_b   1.000
_cell.length_c   1.000
_cell.angle_alpha   90.00
_cell.angle_beta   90.00
_cell.angle_gamma   90.00
#
_symmetry.space_group_name_H-M   'P 1'
#
loop_
_entity.id
_entity.type
_entity.pdbx_description
1 polymer ?
#
loop_
_entity_poly.entity_id
_entity_poly.type
_entity_poly.pdbx_seq_one_letter_code
_entity_poly.pdbx_strand_id
1 'polypeptide(L)'
;MDFGMAIIALKRGECVARKGWNGKGMFLTLQQGSTVEGDCMRNDGAKKFYEGTKCTIAPHIDMKAADQTYVVGWLASQTDMLAEDWEIVKPVPFKELEITRGIEKC
;
A
#
# COMPACT_ATOMS: atom_id res chain seq x y z
N MET A 1 14.68 11.09 3.70
CA MET A 1 15.45 9.88 3.32
C MET A 1 15.39 9.78 1.82
N ASP A 2 16.40 9.20 1.17
CA ASP A 2 16.30 8.91 -0.26
C ASP A 2 15.37 7.72 -0.54
N PHE A 3 15.08 7.49 -1.82
CA PHE A 3 14.25 6.38 -2.26
C PHE A 3 14.83 5.00 -1.92
N GLY A 4 16.16 4.83 -1.94
CA GLY A 4 16.81 3.56 -1.61
C GLY A 4 16.56 3.15 -0.15
N MET A 5 16.66 4.12 0.76
CA MET A 5 16.33 3.96 2.18
C MET A 5 14.84 3.69 2.38
N ALA A 6 13.96 4.31 1.57
CA ALA A 6 12.52 4.01 1.60
C ALA A 6 12.24 2.55 1.20
N ILE A 7 12.93 2.02 0.18
CA ILE A 7 12.83 0.60 -0.21
C ILE A 7 13.35 -0.32 0.90
N ILE A 8 14.44 0.04 1.59
CA ILE A 8 14.95 -0.73 2.73
C ILE A 8 13.92 -0.76 3.88
N ALA A 9 13.29 0.38 4.18
CA ALA A 9 12.25 0.46 5.20
C ALA A 9 11.03 -0.41 4.84
N LEU A 10 10.55 -0.33 3.60
CA LEU A 10 9.47 -1.20 3.09
C LEU A 10 9.80 -2.69 3.25
N LYS A 11 11.02 -3.11 2.91
CA LYS A 11 11.48 -4.50 3.10
C LYS A 11 11.52 -4.93 4.56
N ARG A 12 11.61 -3.99 5.50
CA ARG A 12 11.54 -4.24 6.95
C ARG A 12 10.11 -4.26 7.50
N GLY A 13 9.11 -4.09 6.64
CA GLY A 13 7.69 -4.04 7.03
C GLY A 13 7.21 -2.66 7.48
N GLU A 14 8.04 -1.63 7.33
CA GLU A 14 7.66 -0.26 7.64
C GLU A 14 6.79 0.33 6.52
N CYS A 15 5.92 1.28 6.86
CA CYS A 15 5.24 2.11 5.88
C CYS A 15 6.05 3.38 5.63
N VAL A 16 6.05 3.86 4.39
CA VAL A 16 6.77 5.10 4.01
C VAL A 16 5.89 6.06 3.26
N ALA A 17 6.21 7.35 3.36
CA ALA A 17 5.54 8.40 2.60
C ALA A 17 6.55 9.46 2.18
N ARG A 18 6.16 10.30 1.22
CA ARG A 18 6.90 11.53 0.92
C ARG A 18 6.33 12.69 1.71
N LYS A 19 7.19 13.57 2.25
CA LYS A 19 6.77 14.79 2.93
C LYS A 19 5.94 15.71 2.04
N GLY A 20 6.27 15.75 0.74
CA GLY A 20 5.55 16.55 -0.25
C GLY A 20 4.22 15.97 -0.71
N TRP A 21 3.81 14.77 -0.23
CA TRP A 21 2.45 14.29 -0.48
C TRP A 21 1.43 15.15 0.27
N ASN A 22 0.24 15.28 -0.30
CA ASN A 22 -0.76 16.30 0.04
C ASN A 22 -1.41 16.16 1.45
N GLY A 23 -0.71 15.67 2.47
CA GLY A 23 -1.19 15.60 3.86
C GLY A 23 -2.39 14.68 4.09
N LYS A 24 -2.84 13.95 3.06
CA LYS A 24 -4.03 13.08 3.12
C LYS A 24 -3.74 11.68 3.66
N GLY A 25 -2.70 11.55 4.49
CA GLY A 25 -2.26 10.29 5.08
C GLY A 25 -1.96 9.22 4.02
N MET A 26 -1.31 9.61 2.92
CA MET A 26 -0.87 8.67 1.88
C MET A 26 0.35 7.91 2.39
N PHE A 27 0.46 6.63 2.07
CA PHE A 27 1.62 5.82 2.42
C PHE A 27 1.78 4.63 1.46
N LEU A 28 3.00 4.12 1.38
CA LEU A 28 3.34 2.87 0.74
C LEU A 28 3.53 1.77 1.78
N THR A 29 3.19 0.55 1.39
CA THR A 29 3.49 -0.67 2.16
C THR A 29 3.93 -1.78 1.22
N LEU A 30 4.71 -2.73 1.72
CA LEU A 30 5.16 -3.89 0.95
C LEU A 30 4.33 -5.11 1.30
N GLN A 31 3.64 -5.66 0.31
CA GLN A 31 3.03 -6.98 0.43
C GLN A 31 4.07 -8.05 0.09
N GLN A 32 4.32 -9.00 1.01
CA GLN A 32 5.40 -10.00 0.90
C GLN A 32 5.16 -11.11 -0.15
N GLY A 33 4.09 -10.99 -0.94
CA GLY A 33 3.62 -12.06 -1.81
C GLY A 33 2.92 -13.17 -1.03
N SER A 34 2.14 -13.98 -1.73
CA SER A 34 1.36 -15.05 -1.11
C SER A 34 0.87 -16.05 -2.15
N THR A 35 0.77 -17.32 -1.76
CA THR A 35 0.06 -18.33 -2.54
C THR A 35 -1.37 -18.45 -2.02
N VAL A 36 -2.34 -18.37 -2.92
CA VAL A 36 -3.77 -18.48 -2.63
C VAL A 36 -4.40 -19.55 -3.52
N GLU A 37 -5.51 -20.12 -3.06
CA GLU A 37 -6.35 -20.94 -3.94
C GLU A 37 -6.93 -20.05 -5.06
N GLY A 38 -7.12 -20.61 -6.26
CA GLY A 38 -7.69 -19.89 -7.41
C GLY A 38 -9.03 -19.23 -7.10
N ASP A 39 -9.86 -19.88 -6.29
CA ASP A 39 -11.16 -19.37 -5.85
C ASP A 39 -11.06 -18.13 -4.94
N CYS A 40 -9.89 -17.87 -4.35
CA CYS A 40 -9.61 -16.68 -3.57
C CYS A 40 -9.11 -15.49 -4.42
N MET A 41 -8.87 -15.70 -5.72
CA MET A 41 -8.48 -14.61 -6.62
C MET A 41 -9.62 -13.60 -6.75
N ARG A 42 -9.30 -12.31 -6.59
CA ARG A 42 -10.27 -11.22 -6.69
C ARG A 42 -10.61 -10.82 -8.13
N ASN A 43 -9.75 -11.17 -9.08
CA ASN A 43 -9.98 -10.93 -10.50
C ASN A 43 -10.66 -12.17 -11.11
N ASP A 44 -11.83 -11.99 -11.72
CA ASP A 44 -12.63 -13.11 -12.26
C ASP A 44 -11.92 -13.89 -13.36
N GLY A 45 -11.16 -13.21 -14.23
CA GLY A 45 -10.37 -13.85 -15.26
C GLY A 45 -9.26 -14.73 -14.67
N ALA A 46 -8.55 -14.22 -13.67
CA ALA A 46 -7.52 -14.97 -12.95
C ALA A 46 -8.14 -16.13 -12.15
N LYS A 47 -9.27 -15.91 -11.47
CA LYS A 47 -10.01 -16.96 -10.76
C LYS A 47 -10.34 -18.12 -11.69
N LYS A 48 -10.94 -17.84 -12.85
CA LYS A 48 -11.28 -18.85 -13.85
C LYS A 48 -10.04 -19.57 -14.39
N PHE A 49 -8.95 -18.85 -14.60
CA PHE A 49 -7.71 -19.44 -15.10
C PHE A 49 -7.06 -20.41 -14.09
N TYR A 50 -7.13 -20.09 -12.80
CA TYR A 50 -6.57 -20.90 -11.71
C TYR A 50 -7.60 -21.79 -11.02
N GLU A 51 -8.77 -22.05 -11.63
CA GLU A 51 -9.80 -22.91 -11.05
C GLU A 51 -9.25 -24.31 -10.73
N GLY A 52 -9.49 -24.78 -9.50
CA GLY A 52 -8.97 -26.08 -9.03
C GLY A 52 -7.46 -26.13 -8.78
N THR A 53 -6.74 -25.00 -8.81
CA THR A 53 -5.31 -24.91 -8.53
C THR A 53 -4.95 -23.65 -7.74
N LYS A 54 -3.66 -23.46 -7.46
CA LYS A 54 -3.12 -22.32 -6.70
C LYS A 54 -2.50 -21.27 -7.61
N CYS A 55 -2.63 -20.01 -7.19
CA CYS A 55 -1.94 -18.88 -7.78
C CYS A 55 -0.94 -18.30 -6.78
N THR A 56 0.29 -18.03 -7.23
CA THR A 56 1.27 -17.28 -6.43
C THR A 56 1.29 -15.83 -6.88
N ILE A 57 0.87 -14.95 -5.98
CA ILE A 57 0.95 -13.50 -6.15
C ILE A 57 2.35 -13.06 -5.72
N ALA A 58 3.09 -12.44 -6.63
CA ALA A 58 4.44 -11.94 -6.35
C ALA A 58 4.41 -10.80 -5.31
N PRO A 59 5.52 -10.54 -4.59
CA PRO A 59 5.64 -9.36 -3.75
C PRO A 59 5.46 -8.08 -4.56
N HIS A 60 4.77 -7.10 -3.98
CA HIS A 60 4.45 -5.83 -4.65
C HIS A 60 4.28 -4.73 -3.63
N ILE A 61 4.53 -3.49 -4.04
CA ILE A 61 4.31 -2.30 -3.22
C ILE A 61 2.89 -1.82 -3.50
N ASP A 62 2.14 -1.56 -2.45
CA ASP A 62 0.81 -0.99 -2.54
C ASP A 62 0.82 0.43 -1.99
N MET A 63 -0.13 1.24 -2.47
CA MET A 63 -0.29 2.60 -2.01
C MET A 63 -1.70 2.82 -1.48
N LYS A 64 -1.79 3.37 -0.27
CA LYS A 64 -3.01 4.05 0.17
C LYS A 64 -3.01 5.46 -0.43
N ALA A 65 -3.96 5.74 -1.31
CA ALA A 65 -4.06 7.01 -2.00
C ALA A 65 -4.84 8.08 -1.21
N ALA A 66 -4.85 9.31 -1.72
CA ALA A 66 -5.47 10.47 -1.10
C ALA A 66 -6.99 10.32 -0.90
N ASP A 67 -7.65 9.62 -1.81
CA ASP A 67 -9.09 9.35 -1.86
C ASP A 67 -9.50 8.09 -1.07
N GLN A 68 -8.58 7.54 -0.26
CA GLN A 68 -8.75 6.30 0.51
C GLN A 68 -8.82 5.03 -0.33
N THR A 69 -8.55 5.09 -1.64
CA THR A 69 -8.38 3.87 -2.44
C THR A 69 -7.03 3.22 -2.15
N TYR A 70 -6.97 1.91 -2.38
CA TYR A 70 -5.74 1.14 -2.33
C TYR A 70 -5.32 0.80 -3.76
N VAL A 71 -4.18 1.34 -4.19
CA VAL A 71 -3.59 1.05 -5.49
C VAL A 71 -2.68 -0.15 -5.33
N VAL A 72 -3.10 -1.28 -5.89
CA VAL A 72 -2.34 -2.53 -5.85
C VAL A 72 -1.25 -2.50 -6.92
N GLY A 73 0.00 -2.74 -6.53
CA GLY A 73 1.13 -2.70 -7.47
C GLY A 73 1.50 -1.27 -7.91
N TRP A 74 1.70 -0.38 -6.93
CA TRP A 74 2.17 0.98 -7.15
C TRP A 74 3.47 1.01 -7.96
N LEU A 75 3.46 1.84 -9.00
CA LEU A 75 4.60 2.07 -9.88
C LEU A 75 5.31 3.37 -9.48
N ALA A 76 6.57 3.25 -9.07
CA ALA A 76 7.39 4.42 -8.79
C ALA A 76 7.65 5.21 -10.07
N SER A 77 7.36 6.52 -10.06
CA SER A 77 7.78 7.42 -11.13
C SER A 77 9.26 7.80 -10.97
N GLN A 78 9.86 8.39 -12.01
CA GLN A 78 11.21 8.97 -11.90
C GLN A 78 11.27 10.03 -10.80
N THR A 79 10.20 10.80 -10.62
CA THR A 79 10.10 11.82 -9.56
C THR A 79 10.07 11.19 -8.16
N ASP A 80 9.53 9.98 -8.01
CA ASP A 80 9.57 9.25 -6.73
C ASP A 80 10.97 8.69 -6.46
N MET A 81 11.61 8.11 -7.49
CA MET A 81 12.94 7.52 -7.37
C MET A 81 14.02 8.57 -7.06
N LEU A 82 13.89 9.78 -7.60
CA LEU A 82 14.84 10.88 -7.38
C LEU A 82 14.51 11.76 -6.16
N ALA A 83 13.46 11.42 -5.42
CA ALA A 83 13.06 12.19 -4.24
C ALA A 83 13.92 11.88 -3.01
N GLU A 84 14.19 12.92 -2.21
CA GLU A 84 14.98 12.85 -0.97
C GLU A 84 14.13 13.11 0.29
N ASP A 85 12.82 13.29 0.10
CA ASP A 85 11.86 13.67 1.13
C ASP A 85 11.06 12.49 1.67
N TRP A 86 11.58 11.26 1.58
CA TRP A 86 10.93 10.08 2.15
C TRP A 86 11.04 10.02 3.67
N GLU A 87 10.01 9.51 4.32
CA GLU A 87 9.92 9.29 5.76
C GLU A 87 9.18 7.99 6.09
N ILE A 88 9.54 7.36 7.21
CA ILE A 88 8.79 6.23 7.79
C ILE A 88 7.59 6.84 8.49
N VAL A 89 6.42 6.27 8.24
CA VAL A 89 5.16 6.71 8.86
C VAL A 89 4.50 5.53 9.57
N LYS A 90 3.70 5.84 10.58
CA LYS A 90 2.82 4.86 11.24
C LYS A 90 1.38 5.16 10.81
N PRO A 91 0.80 4.39 9.87
CA PRO A 91 -0.59 4.56 9.49
C PRO A 91 -1.48 4.40 10.72
N VAL A 92 -2.40 5.35 10.91
CA VAL A 92 -3.39 5.28 11.98
C VAL A 92 -4.59 4.46 11.46
N PRO A 93 -5.07 3.47 12.23
CA PRO A 93 -6.27 2.73 11.87
C PRO A 93 -7.46 3.65 11.59
N PHE A 94 -8.24 3.34 10.54
CA PHE A 94 -9.36 4.19 10.12
C PHE A 94 -10.36 4.48 11.25
N LYS A 95 -10.63 3.50 12.11
CA LYS A 95 -11.52 3.64 13.27
C LYS A 95 -11.06 4.71 14.27
N GLU A 96 -9.76 4.97 14.37
CA GLU A 96 -9.19 5.98 15.27
C GLU A 96 -9.19 7.39 14.65
N LEU A 97 -9.23 7.47 13.31
CA LEU A 97 -9.36 8.73 12.57
C LEU A 97 -10.77 9.34 12.68
N GLU A 98 -11.80 8.52 12.87
CA GLU A 98 -13.19 8.99 13.08
C GLU A 98 -13.37 9.65 14.46
N ILE A 99 -12.71 9.10 15.49
CA ILE A 99 -12.77 9.63 16.87
C ILE A 99 -12.15 11.03 16.95
N THR A 100 -11.09 11.29 16.18
CA THR A 100 -10.42 12.60 16.13
C THR A 100 -11.14 13.63 15.24
N ARG A 101 -12.10 13.21 14.40
CA ARG A 101 -12.83 14.08 13.47
C ARG A 101 -14.15 14.64 13.99
N GLY A 102 -14.52 14.36 15.25
CA GLY A 102 -15.65 15.04 15.89
C GLY A 102 -16.96 14.92 15.11
N ILE A 103 -17.27 13.73 14.61
CA ILE A 103 -18.65 13.44 14.18
C ILE A 103 -19.40 13.11 15.47
N GLU A 104 -20.11 14.09 16.01
CA GLU A 104 -21.25 13.84 16.88
C GLU A 104 -22.14 12.83 16.16
N LYS A 105 -22.25 11.63 16.75
CA LYS A 105 -23.32 10.70 16.39
C LYS A 105 -24.63 11.43 16.67
N CYS A 106 -25.32 11.86 15.62
CA CYS A 106 -26.76 12.04 15.64
C CYS A 106 -27.39 10.69 15.23
#